data_AF-B9RPJ0-F1
#
_entry.id   AF-B9RPJ0-F1
#
_cell.length_a   1.000
_cell.length_b   1.000
_cell.length_c   1.000
_cell.angle_alpha   90.00
_cell.angle_beta   90.00
_cell.angle_gamma   90.00
#
_symmetry.space_group_name_H-M   'P 1'
#
loop_
_entity.id
_entity.type
_entity.pdbx_description
1 polymer ?
#
loop_
_entity_poly.entity_id
_entity_poly.type
_entity_poly.pdbx_seq_one_letter_code
_entity_poly.pdbx_strand_id
1 'polypeptide(L)'
;MDHLTNAFSVLELDAEDIQVDAFTSSSIAKPFTANNAGNNRSNENESASTLMVRNGRQNEKDLVTCSVEYNMPLVWIDMEMTGLNIEVDRVLEIACIITDGNLTKSVEGPDLVIHQSKECLEQMGEWCQSHHAASGLTEKVLQSTVSEREAETQVIEFVKRHVGTYTPLLAGNSVYVDFLFLKKYMPDLASLFSHVVVDVSSVKALCIRWYPRGKISTCMHLVQVIMILIGG
;
A
#
# COMPACT_ATOMS: atom_id res chain seq x y z
N MET A 1 36.64 18.05 25.06
CA MET A 1 35.23 18.37 24.76
C MET A 1 34.89 17.58 23.50
N ASP A 2 35.05 16.24 23.55
CA ASP A 2 35.26 15.41 22.34
C ASP A 2 34.70 13.99 22.53
N HIS A 3 33.38 13.86 22.69
CA HIS A 3 32.76 12.52 22.80
C HIS A 3 31.43 12.38 22.05
N LEU A 4 31.18 13.25 21.06
CA LEU A 4 30.00 13.18 20.20
C LEU A 4 30.34 13.14 18.70
N THR A 5 31.61 13.29 18.35
CA THR A 5 32.07 13.39 16.95
C THR A 5 31.90 12.09 16.15
N ASN A 6 31.46 11.00 16.81
CA ASN A 6 31.30 9.67 16.20
C ASN A 6 29.87 9.10 16.33
N ALA A 7 28.88 9.90 16.76
CA ALA A 7 27.51 9.41 16.97
C ALA A 7 26.56 9.68 15.78
N PHE A 8 26.95 10.51 14.82
CA PHE A 8 26.11 10.89 13.68
C PHE A 8 26.78 10.76 12.31
N SER A 9 28.05 10.33 12.26
CA SER A 9 28.78 10.14 11.00
C SER A 9 28.26 8.97 10.14
N VAL A 10 27.32 8.16 10.67
CA VAL A 10 26.60 7.11 9.94
C VAL A 10 25.32 7.64 9.27
N LEU A 11 24.95 8.91 9.53
CA LEU A 11 23.87 9.61 8.82
C LEU A 11 24.41 10.44 7.66
N GLU A 12 25.44 9.96 6.97
CA GLU A 12 25.68 10.34 5.57
C GLU A 12 24.47 9.85 4.77
N LEU A 13 23.39 10.62 4.84
CA LEU A 13 22.31 10.63 3.89
C LEU A 13 22.94 11.13 2.58
N ASP A 14 23.44 10.19 1.80
CA ASP A 14 23.71 10.39 0.39
C ASP A 14 22.37 10.66 -0.28
N ALA A 15 21.93 11.92 -0.24
CA ALA A 15 21.02 12.45 -1.24
C ALA A 15 21.84 12.64 -2.53
N GLU A 16 22.35 11.54 -3.08
CA GLU A 16 22.85 11.51 -4.43
C GLU A 16 21.67 11.23 -5.37
N ASP A 17 21.56 12.10 -6.37
CA ASP A 17 20.49 12.17 -7.34
C ASP A 17 20.14 10.79 -7.92
N ILE A 18 18.85 10.40 -7.87
CA ILE A 18 18.33 9.33 -8.74
C ILE A 18 18.38 9.86 -10.16
N GLN A 19 19.53 9.66 -10.79
CA GLN A 19 19.71 9.82 -12.22
C GLN A 19 18.98 8.65 -12.88
N VAL A 20 17.84 8.97 -13.51
CA VAL A 20 17.08 8.04 -14.34
C VAL A 20 17.96 7.64 -15.53
N ASP A 21 18.68 6.53 -15.39
CA ASP A 21 19.36 5.91 -16.51
C ASP A 21 18.31 5.30 -17.45
N ALA A 22 18.07 6.04 -18.52
CA ALA A 22 17.32 5.59 -19.67
C ALA A 22 17.96 4.31 -20.22
N PHE A 23 17.22 3.21 -20.15
CA PHE A 23 17.44 2.02 -20.97
C PHE A 23 17.41 2.43 -22.45
N THR A 24 18.57 2.74 -23.00
CA THR A 24 18.78 2.89 -24.44
C THR A 24 19.20 1.55 -25.00
N SER A 25 18.21 0.79 -25.48
CA SER A 25 18.48 -0.31 -26.40
C SER A 25 18.89 0.28 -27.75
N SER A 26 20.17 0.14 -28.08
CA SER A 26 20.73 0.47 -29.37
C SER A 26 20.15 -0.41 -30.48
N SER A 27 19.53 0.19 -31.51
CA SER A 27 19.60 -0.31 -32.90
C SER A 27 18.89 0.64 -33.87
N ILE A 28 19.58 1.67 -34.35
CA ILE A 28 19.24 2.32 -35.62
C ILE A 28 20.50 2.32 -36.50
N ALA A 29 20.44 1.51 -37.56
CA ALA A 29 21.44 1.45 -38.61
C ALA A 29 21.26 2.59 -39.63
N LYS A 30 22.37 2.89 -40.29
CA LYS A 30 22.76 4.07 -41.09
C LYS A 30 21.87 4.44 -42.30
N PRO A 31 22.02 5.69 -42.81
CA PRO A 31 21.28 6.22 -43.96
C PRO A 31 21.90 5.79 -45.30
N PHE A 32 21.07 5.66 -46.33
CA PHE A 32 21.48 5.46 -47.72
C PHE A 32 21.09 6.67 -48.58
N THR A 33 22.06 7.22 -49.30
CA THR A 33 21.91 8.20 -50.39
C THR A 33 21.93 7.51 -51.76
N ALA A 34 21.27 8.16 -52.72
CA ALA A 34 20.86 7.69 -54.05
C ALA A 34 21.99 7.35 -55.05
N ASN A 35 21.69 6.45 -56.01
CA ASN A 35 21.65 6.79 -57.45
C ASN A 35 21.20 5.63 -58.38
N ASN A 36 20.30 6.00 -59.29
CA ASN A 36 20.13 5.62 -60.71
C ASN A 36 19.83 4.18 -61.23
N ALA A 37 18.73 4.18 -62.00
CA ALA A 37 18.55 3.65 -63.36
C ALA A 37 18.26 2.15 -63.59
N GLY A 38 17.17 1.89 -64.34
CA GLY A 38 17.09 0.75 -65.27
C GLY A 38 15.82 -0.11 -65.28
N ASN A 39 14.76 0.40 -65.92
CA ASN A 39 13.96 -0.23 -66.99
C ASN A 39 13.20 -1.59 -66.82
N ASN A 40 11.99 -1.62 -67.44
CA ASN A 40 11.17 -2.77 -67.92
C ASN A 40 10.42 -3.66 -66.90
N ARG A 41 9.21 -4.20 -67.12
CA ARG A 41 8.05 -3.99 -68.03
C ARG A 41 6.97 -5.01 -67.56
N SER A 42 5.70 -4.61 -67.66
CA SER A 42 4.45 -5.38 -67.97
C SER A 42 3.88 -6.52 -67.09
N ASN A 43 2.57 -6.35 -66.80
CA ASN A 43 1.41 -7.28 -66.89
C ASN A 43 1.33 -8.51 -65.96
N GLU A 44 0.19 -9.05 -65.50
CA GLU A 44 -1.27 -8.84 -65.57
C GLU A 44 -1.89 -9.90 -64.60
N ASN A 45 -3.13 -9.66 -64.10
CA ASN A 45 -4.29 -10.57 -63.88
C ASN A 45 -4.06 -12.04 -63.40
N GLU A 46 -4.86 -12.75 -62.59
CA GLU A 46 -6.29 -12.72 -62.24
C GLU A 46 -6.57 -13.93 -61.28
N SER A 47 -7.76 -13.94 -60.66
CA SER A 47 -8.62 -15.12 -60.42
C SER A 47 -8.35 -16.12 -59.27
N ALA A 48 -9.14 -15.91 -58.20
CA ALA A 48 -10.14 -16.82 -57.62
C ALA A 48 -9.92 -18.36 -57.54
N SER A 49 -9.92 -18.90 -56.32
CA SER A 49 -10.68 -20.10 -55.90
C SER A 49 -10.57 -20.24 -54.37
N THR A 50 -11.63 -19.92 -53.62
CA THR A 50 -12.58 -20.87 -53.02
C THR A 50 -11.94 -22.09 -52.36
N LEU A 51 -11.72 -22.03 -51.04
CA LEU A 51 -11.98 -23.14 -50.13
C LEU A 51 -12.48 -22.59 -48.78
N MET A 52 -13.65 -23.10 -48.38
CA MET A 52 -14.37 -22.75 -47.17
C MET A 52 -13.91 -23.62 -45.98
N VAL A 53 -14.32 -23.17 -44.79
CA VAL A 53 -14.51 -23.94 -43.53
C VAL A 53 -13.32 -23.94 -42.55
N ARG A 54 -13.40 -23.15 -41.48
CA ARG A 54 -14.00 -23.56 -40.18
C ARG A 54 -14.08 -22.39 -39.19
N ASN A 55 -15.31 -22.10 -38.74
CA ASN A 55 -15.59 -21.26 -37.58
C ASN A 55 -15.00 -21.89 -36.31
N GLY A 56 -14.07 -21.20 -35.66
CA GLY A 56 -13.71 -21.39 -34.26
C GLY A 56 -13.95 -20.08 -33.52
N ARG A 57 -15.08 -19.98 -32.82
CA ARG A 57 -15.37 -18.88 -31.89
C ARG A 57 -14.31 -18.90 -30.79
N GLN A 58 -13.35 -18.01 -30.83
CA GLN A 58 -12.56 -17.68 -29.64
C GLN A 58 -13.41 -16.71 -28.83
N ASN A 59 -13.94 -17.22 -27.73
CA ASN A 59 -14.63 -16.43 -26.72
C ASN A 59 -13.63 -15.43 -26.15
N GLU A 60 -13.75 -14.20 -26.61
CA GLU A 60 -13.20 -12.99 -26.03
C GLU A 60 -13.90 -12.76 -24.67
N LYS A 61 -13.48 -13.52 -23.67
CA LYS A 61 -13.60 -13.13 -22.26
C LYS A 61 -12.25 -12.57 -21.88
N ASP A 62 -12.02 -11.35 -22.34
CA ASP A 62 -11.04 -10.43 -21.79
C ASP A 62 -11.36 -10.22 -20.31
N LEU A 63 -10.81 -11.09 -19.47
CA LEU A 63 -10.49 -10.77 -18.09
C LEU A 63 -9.35 -9.77 -18.15
N VAL A 64 -9.68 -8.51 -18.47
CA VAL A 64 -8.85 -7.37 -18.14
C VAL A 64 -8.78 -7.34 -16.63
N THR A 65 -7.81 -8.06 -16.08
CA THR A 65 -7.28 -7.73 -14.78
C THR A 65 -6.56 -6.41 -15.02
N CYS A 66 -7.27 -5.29 -14.83
CA CYS A 66 -6.62 -4.00 -14.67
C CYS A 66 -5.84 -4.10 -13.36
N SER A 67 -4.68 -4.74 -13.41
CA SER A 67 -3.69 -4.71 -12.34
C SER A 67 -3.17 -3.28 -12.32
N VAL A 68 -3.89 -2.42 -11.59
CA VAL A 68 -3.38 -1.12 -11.22
C VAL A 68 -2.20 -1.40 -10.32
N GLU A 69 -1.00 -1.40 -10.88
CA GLU A 69 0.22 -1.55 -10.10
C GLU A 69 0.43 -0.27 -9.28
N TYR A 70 0.50 -0.43 -7.97
CA TYR A 70 0.86 0.63 -7.03
C TYR A 70 2.38 0.66 -6.91
N ASN A 71 3.04 1.61 -7.58
CA ASN A 71 4.49 1.78 -7.48
C ASN A 71 4.86 2.27 -6.07
N MET A 72 5.85 1.62 -5.44
CA MET A 72 6.27 1.87 -4.06
C MET A 72 5.07 1.94 -3.09
N PRO A 73 4.31 0.84 -2.97
CA PRO A 73 3.04 0.88 -2.26
C PRO A 73 3.23 1.06 -0.76
N LEU A 74 2.35 1.87 -0.17
CA LEU A 74 2.19 2.00 1.27
C LEU A 74 0.89 1.30 1.67
N VAL A 75 0.99 0.43 2.67
CA VAL A 75 -0.15 -0.29 3.24
C VAL A 75 -0.47 0.37 4.57
N TRP A 76 -1.58 1.10 4.58
CA TRP A 76 -2.11 1.82 5.71
C TRP A 76 -2.97 0.87 6.54
N ILE A 77 -2.59 0.66 7.79
CA ILE A 77 -3.38 -0.15 8.73
C ILE A 77 -3.69 0.71 9.95
N ASP A 78 -4.94 0.62 10.38
CA ASP A 78 -5.44 1.18 11.63
C ASP A 78 -6.16 0.06 12.39
N MET A 79 -5.92 -0.03 13.69
CA MET A 79 -6.47 -1.10 14.53
C MET A 79 -7.08 -0.50 15.79
N GLU A 80 -8.20 -1.08 16.20
CA GLU A 80 -8.77 -0.82 17.52
C GLU A 80 -8.51 -2.02 18.42
N MET A 81 -8.15 -1.74 19.67
CA MET A 81 -7.77 -2.76 20.66
C MET A 81 -8.51 -2.54 21.98
N THR A 82 -8.54 -3.58 22.81
CA THR A 82 -9.06 -3.49 24.20
C THR A 82 -8.19 -2.61 25.11
N GLY A 83 -6.96 -2.32 24.68
CA GLY A 83 -5.96 -1.54 25.40
C GLY A 83 -4.61 -1.57 24.67
N LEU A 84 -3.55 -1.17 25.36
CA LEU A 84 -2.21 -1.01 24.77
C LEU A 84 -1.19 -2.04 25.28
N ASN A 85 -1.59 -2.96 26.16
CA ASN A 85 -0.73 -4.01 26.68
C ASN A 85 -0.86 -5.27 25.82
N ILE A 86 0.13 -5.46 24.95
CA ILE A 86 0.23 -6.60 24.03
C ILE A 86 0.08 -7.96 24.69
N GLU A 87 0.38 -8.10 26.00
CA GLU A 87 0.29 -9.38 26.70
C GLU A 87 -1.13 -9.82 27.05
N VAL A 88 -2.04 -8.86 27.20
CA VAL A 88 -3.40 -9.14 27.69
C VAL A 88 -4.48 -8.61 26.74
N ASP A 89 -4.19 -7.53 26.03
CA ASP A 89 -5.14 -6.85 25.17
C ASP A 89 -5.28 -7.54 23.82
N ARG A 90 -6.47 -7.42 23.23
CA ARG A 90 -6.89 -8.09 21.99
C ARG A 90 -7.32 -7.09 20.93
N VAL A 91 -7.29 -7.55 19.69
CA VAL A 91 -7.71 -6.78 18.51
C VAL A 91 -9.24 -6.81 18.41
N LEU A 92 -9.85 -5.65 18.20
CA LEU A 92 -11.29 -5.44 18.06
C LEU A 92 -11.68 -5.09 16.62
N GLU A 93 -10.85 -4.34 15.92
CA GLU A 93 -11.10 -3.90 14.54
C GLU A 93 -9.78 -3.81 13.79
N ILE A 94 -9.83 -4.03 12.48
CA ILE A 94 -8.71 -3.75 11.57
C ILE A 94 -9.27 -3.16 10.27
N ALA A 95 -8.72 -2.02 9.89
CA ALA A 95 -8.98 -1.37 8.61
C ALA A 95 -7.68 -1.32 7.77
N CYS A 96 -7.81 -1.46 6.45
CA CYS A 96 -6.67 -1.44 5.55
C CYS A 96 -6.94 -0.59 4.31
N ILE A 97 -5.97 0.25 3.93
CA ILE A 97 -5.99 1.03 2.68
C ILE A 97 -4.62 0.91 2.02
N ILE A 98 -4.57 0.88 0.69
CA ILE A 98 -3.31 0.87 -0.05
C ILE A 98 -3.20 2.14 -0.88
N THR A 99 -2.05 2.80 -0.82
CA THR A 99 -1.71 3.92 -1.69
C THR A 99 -0.47 3.65 -2.50
N ASP A 100 -0.24 4.44 -3.56
CA ASP A 100 1.07 4.52 -4.21
C ASP A 100 2.03 5.38 -3.37
N GLY A 101 3.32 5.33 -3.67
CA GLY A 101 4.33 6.05 -2.89
C GLY A 101 4.17 7.58 -2.89
N ASN A 102 3.45 8.12 -3.87
CA ASN A 102 3.14 9.55 -3.96
C ASN A 102 1.80 9.95 -3.31
N LEU A 103 1.07 8.99 -2.73
CA LEU A 103 -0.26 9.22 -2.12
C LEU A 103 -1.29 9.81 -3.10
N THR A 104 -1.14 9.55 -4.39
CA THR A 104 -2.04 10.08 -5.43
C THR A 104 -3.16 9.12 -5.79
N LYS A 105 -2.91 7.82 -5.65
CA LYS A 105 -3.88 6.76 -5.85
C LYS A 105 -4.10 6.04 -4.53
N SER A 106 -5.34 5.64 -4.27
CA SER A 106 -5.70 4.81 -3.14
C SER A 106 -6.68 3.72 -3.55
N VAL A 107 -6.73 2.65 -2.77
CA VAL A 107 -7.80 1.65 -2.80
C VAL A 107 -8.16 1.28 -1.37
N GLU A 108 -9.45 1.33 -1.06
CA GLU A 108 -10.00 0.91 0.22
C GLU A 108 -10.02 -0.62 0.28
N GLY A 109 -9.55 -1.15 1.40
CA GLY A 109 -9.51 -2.57 1.70
C GLY A 109 -10.56 -2.99 2.70
N PRO A 110 -10.37 -4.16 3.33
CA PRO A 110 -11.25 -4.64 4.38
C PRO A 110 -11.28 -3.67 5.57
N ASP A 111 -12.49 -3.45 6.09
CA ASP A 111 -12.80 -2.82 7.37
C ASP A 111 -13.57 -3.87 8.19
N LEU A 112 -12.88 -4.51 9.13
CA LEU A 112 -13.32 -5.76 9.75
C LEU A 112 -13.36 -5.63 11.27
N VAL A 113 -14.56 -5.76 11.82
CA VAL A 113 -14.76 -5.94 13.26
C VAL A 113 -14.51 -7.39 13.63
N ILE A 114 -13.63 -7.63 14.60
CA ILE A 114 -13.18 -8.95 15.03
C ILE A 114 -13.91 -9.33 16.31
N HIS A 115 -14.41 -10.56 16.36
CA HIS A 115 -15.11 -11.08 17.53
C HIS A 115 -14.19 -11.25 18.73
N GLN A 116 -14.64 -10.77 19.89
CA GLN A 116 -14.07 -11.06 21.21
C GLN A 116 -15.18 -11.39 22.20
N SER A 117 -14.86 -12.17 23.23
CA SER A 117 -15.83 -12.55 24.25
C SER A 117 -16.22 -11.35 25.12
N LYS A 118 -17.41 -11.44 25.76
CA LYS A 118 -17.87 -10.39 26.67
C LYS A 118 -16.92 -10.18 27.84
N GLU A 119 -16.37 -11.27 28.37
CA GLU A 119 -15.41 -11.24 29.49
C GLU A 119 -14.12 -10.49 29.10
N CYS A 120 -13.67 -10.61 27.85
CA CYS A 120 -12.52 -9.85 27.35
C CYS A 120 -12.83 -8.34 27.31
N LEU A 121 -14.02 -7.97 26.82
CA LEU A 121 -14.45 -6.57 26.77
C LEU A 121 -14.66 -5.95 28.16
N GLU A 122 -15.13 -6.73 29.13
CA GLU A 122 -15.30 -6.29 30.52
C GLU A 122 -13.96 -6.03 31.23
N GLN A 123 -12.84 -6.55 30.70
CA GLN A 123 -11.48 -6.32 31.23
C GLN A 123 -10.81 -5.05 30.68
N MET A 124 -11.43 -4.36 29.71
CA MET A 124 -10.91 -3.11 29.17
C MET A 124 -10.77 -2.04 30.25
N GLY A 125 -9.81 -1.12 30.08
CA GLY A 125 -9.72 0.08 30.92
C GLY A 125 -10.94 1.01 30.73
N GLU A 126 -11.25 1.85 31.73
CA GLU A 126 -12.42 2.76 31.74
C GLU A 126 -12.52 3.62 30.47
N TRP A 127 -11.38 4.13 29.99
CA TRP A 127 -11.32 4.92 28.76
C TRP A 127 -11.74 4.10 27.54
N CYS A 128 -11.19 2.90 27.36
CA CYS A 128 -11.52 2.03 26.21
C CYS A 128 -12.98 1.59 26.25
N GLN A 129 -13.51 1.24 27.43
CA GLN A 129 -14.93 0.90 27.58
C GLN A 129 -15.83 2.04 27.13
N SER A 130 -15.54 3.26 27.60
CA SER A 130 -16.35 4.45 27.26
C SER A 130 -16.22 4.81 25.78
N HIS A 131 -15.00 4.76 25.24
CA HIS A 131 -14.69 5.11 23.85
C HIS A 131 -15.37 4.15 22.87
N HIS A 132 -15.18 2.85 23.06
CA HIS A 132 -15.72 1.80 22.19
C HIS A 132 -17.23 1.63 22.33
N ALA A 133 -17.80 1.95 23.51
CA ALA A 133 -19.24 2.03 23.67
C ALA A 133 -19.84 3.23 22.91
N ALA A 134 -19.17 4.39 22.96
CA ALA A 134 -19.64 5.60 22.26
C ALA A 134 -19.58 5.47 20.73
N SER A 135 -18.58 4.77 20.19
CA SER A 135 -18.48 4.45 18.76
C SER A 135 -19.43 3.32 18.31
N GLY A 136 -19.99 2.56 19.26
CA GLY A 136 -20.78 1.36 19.00
C GLY A 136 -19.95 0.13 18.66
N LEU A 137 -18.61 0.22 18.70
CA LEU A 137 -17.70 -0.88 18.40
C LEU A 137 -17.91 -2.06 19.35
N THR A 138 -18.13 -1.82 20.64
CA THR A 138 -18.36 -2.89 21.64
C THR A 138 -19.50 -3.83 21.24
N GLU A 139 -20.61 -3.28 20.74
CA GLU A 139 -21.75 -4.10 20.30
C GLU A 139 -21.44 -4.84 19.00
N LYS A 140 -20.79 -4.17 18.04
CA LYS A 140 -20.36 -4.81 16.79
C LYS A 140 -19.41 -5.98 17.03
N VAL A 141 -18.48 -5.86 17.99
CA VAL A 141 -17.54 -6.93 18.36
C VAL A 141 -18.28 -8.15 18.90
N LEU A 142 -19.26 -7.95 19.79
CA LEU A 142 -20.06 -9.04 20.35
C LEU A 142 -20.89 -9.75 19.27
N GLN A 143 -21.39 -9.01 18.29
CA GLN A 143 -22.17 -9.54 17.17
C GLN A 143 -21.31 -10.11 16.03
N SER A 144 -20.03 -9.75 15.98
CA SER A 144 -19.13 -10.21 14.93
C SER A 144 -18.94 -11.73 15.00
N THR A 145 -18.75 -12.32 13.82
CA THR A 145 -18.41 -13.74 13.65
C THR A 145 -17.01 -13.92 13.07
N VAL A 146 -16.32 -12.83 12.74
CA VAL A 146 -14.99 -12.84 12.13
C VAL A 146 -13.95 -13.10 13.20
N SER A 147 -13.14 -14.14 13.01
CA SER A 147 -12.00 -14.42 13.87
C SER A 147 -10.75 -13.62 13.46
N GLU A 148 -9.79 -13.43 14.38
CA GLU A 148 -8.51 -12.77 14.06
C GLU A 148 -7.81 -13.40 12.84
N ARG A 149 -7.83 -14.73 12.73
CA ARG A 149 -7.23 -15.47 11.60
C ARG A 149 -7.95 -15.22 10.28
N GLU A 150 -9.28 -15.12 10.33
CA GLU A 150 -10.09 -14.83 9.14
C GLU A 150 -9.85 -13.39 8.67
N ALA A 151 -9.79 -12.43 9.60
CA ALA A 151 -9.43 -11.05 9.29
C ALA A 151 -8.02 -10.96 8.70
N GLU A 152 -7.04 -11.62 9.31
CA GLU A 152 -5.67 -11.71 8.80
C GLU A 152 -5.64 -12.21 7.35
N THR A 153 -6.36 -13.30 7.06
CA THR A 153 -6.40 -13.89 5.72
C THR A 153 -6.98 -12.91 4.70
N GLN A 154 -8.09 -12.25 5.02
CA GLN A 154 -8.74 -11.28 4.13
C GLN A 154 -7.83 -10.08 3.82
N VAL A 155 -7.14 -9.54 4.84
CA VAL A 155 -6.20 -8.43 4.64
C VAL A 155 -4.99 -8.87 3.83
N ILE A 156 -4.42 -10.05 4.08
CA ILE A 156 -3.29 -10.58 3.28
C ILE A 156 -3.69 -10.72 1.80
N GLU A 157 -4.86 -11.27 1.52
CA GLU A 157 -5.35 -11.43 0.15
C GLU A 157 -5.52 -10.08 -0.55
N PHE A 158 -6.06 -9.09 0.17
CA PHE A 158 -6.18 -7.73 -0.32
C PHE A 158 -4.81 -7.11 -0.62
N VAL A 159 -3.85 -7.20 0.30
CA VAL A 159 -2.49 -6.66 0.14
C VAL A 159 -1.79 -7.31 -1.06
N LYS A 160 -1.78 -8.64 -1.14
CA LYS A 160 -1.11 -9.38 -2.22
C LYS A 160 -1.69 -9.08 -3.60
N ARG A 161 -2.99 -8.77 -3.68
CA ARG A 161 -3.66 -8.44 -4.95
C ARG A 161 -3.19 -7.10 -5.54
N HIS A 162 -2.77 -6.14 -4.70
CA HIS A 162 -2.51 -4.76 -5.13
C HIS A 162 -1.03 -4.35 -5.09
N VAL A 163 -0.21 -5.01 -4.26
CA VAL A 163 1.21 -4.65 -4.08
C VAL A 163 2.11 -5.16 -5.21
N GLY A 164 1.65 -6.13 -6.01
CA GLY A 164 2.40 -6.65 -7.16
C GLY A 164 3.73 -7.28 -6.72
N THR A 165 4.83 -6.87 -7.35
CA THR A 165 6.19 -7.37 -7.06
C THR A 165 6.93 -6.58 -5.99
N TYR A 166 6.36 -5.50 -5.46
CA TYR A 166 7.02 -4.65 -4.48
C TYR A 166 6.99 -5.29 -3.08
N THR A 167 7.99 -4.95 -2.27
CA THR A 167 7.89 -5.14 -0.82
C THR A 167 7.18 -3.91 -0.24
N PRO A 168 5.96 -4.05 0.30
CA PRO A 168 5.21 -2.91 0.81
C PRO A 168 5.79 -2.42 2.15
N LEU A 169 5.62 -1.13 2.43
CA LEU A 169 5.87 -0.58 3.77
C LEU A 169 4.56 -0.39 4.52
N LEU A 170 4.57 -0.74 5.80
CA LEU A 170 3.49 -0.45 6.72
C LEU A 170 3.48 1.05 7.03
N ALA A 171 2.31 1.67 6.90
CA ALA A 171 2.09 3.09 7.13
C ALA A 171 0.91 3.29 8.10
N GLY A 172 0.94 4.38 8.85
CA GLY A 172 -0.15 4.74 9.76
C GLY A 172 0.27 5.80 10.77
N ASN A 173 -0.66 6.17 11.65
CA ASN A 173 -0.42 7.16 12.68
C ASN A 173 -0.11 6.48 14.01
N SER A 174 1.14 6.60 14.49
CA SER A 174 1.62 5.83 15.66
C SER A 174 1.58 4.32 15.41
N VAL A 175 1.73 3.92 14.14
CA VAL A 175 1.56 2.55 13.62
C VAL A 175 2.47 1.51 14.25
N TYR A 176 3.49 1.96 14.97
CA TYR A 176 4.35 1.07 15.74
C TYR A 176 3.55 0.19 16.72
N VAL A 177 2.52 0.74 17.37
CA VAL A 177 1.68 -0.03 18.31
C VAL A 177 0.88 -1.08 17.56
N ASP A 178 0.23 -0.72 16.46
CA ASP A 178 -0.51 -1.66 15.61
C ASP A 178 0.41 -2.78 15.10
N PHE A 179 1.64 -2.43 14.71
CA PHE A 179 2.61 -3.42 14.24
C PHE A 179 3.02 -4.43 15.33
N LEU A 180 3.03 -4.04 16.61
CA LEU A 180 3.24 -4.99 17.71
C LEU A 180 2.07 -5.97 17.82
N PHE A 181 0.83 -5.48 17.69
CA PHE A 181 -0.36 -6.33 17.68
C PHE A 181 -0.40 -7.26 16.48
N LEU A 182 -0.07 -6.77 15.28
CA LEU A 182 0.09 -7.60 14.09
C LEU A 182 1.11 -8.72 14.32
N LYS A 183 2.30 -8.42 14.84
CA LYS A 183 3.33 -9.46 15.09
C LYS A 183 2.88 -10.56 16.04
N LYS A 184 1.98 -10.26 16.98
CA LYS A 184 1.47 -11.24 17.95
C LYS A 184 0.25 -12.00 17.46
N TYR A 185 -0.74 -11.29 16.92
CA TYR A 185 -2.07 -11.83 16.63
C TYR A 185 -2.29 -12.14 15.14
N MET A 186 -1.53 -11.49 14.25
CA MET A 186 -1.60 -11.66 12.80
C MET A 186 -0.17 -11.76 12.18
N PRO A 187 0.62 -12.76 12.58
CA PRO A 187 2.04 -12.86 12.24
C PRO A 187 2.30 -13.07 10.74
N ASP A 188 1.39 -13.72 10.01
CA ASP A 188 1.53 -13.94 8.58
C ASP A 188 1.34 -12.61 7.83
N LEU A 189 0.41 -11.76 8.28
CA LEU A 189 0.24 -10.40 7.76
C LEU A 189 1.47 -9.53 8.11
N ALA A 190 1.93 -9.58 9.36
CA ALA A 190 3.12 -8.85 9.78
C ALA A 190 4.37 -9.20 8.97
N SER A 191 4.48 -10.46 8.50
CA SER A 191 5.60 -10.95 7.69
C SER A 191 5.70 -10.32 6.30
N LEU A 192 4.63 -9.68 5.81
CA LEU A 192 4.64 -8.96 4.53
C LEU A 192 5.44 -7.66 4.60
N PHE A 193 5.64 -7.11 5.81
CA PHE A 193 6.22 -5.79 6.01
C PHE A 193 7.67 -5.85 6.47
N SER A 194 8.43 -4.84 6.07
CA SER A 194 9.76 -4.59 6.62
C SER A 194 9.69 -4.13 8.09
N HIS A 195 10.84 -4.13 8.77
CA HIS A 195 10.99 -3.48 10.06
C HIS A 195 10.91 -1.94 9.96
N VAL A 196 11.12 -1.39 8.76
CA VAL A 196 10.95 0.04 8.47
C VAL A 196 9.46 0.34 8.28
N VAL A 197 8.96 1.34 9.00
CA VAL A 197 7.56 1.78 8.95
C VAL A 197 7.48 3.27 8.60
N VAL A 198 6.40 3.67 7.94
CA VAL A 198 6.07 5.07 7.66
C VAL A 198 5.12 5.57 8.75
N ASP A 199 5.70 6.08 9.84
CA ASP A 199 4.94 6.58 10.98
C ASP A 199 4.69 8.10 10.88
N VAL A 200 3.43 8.46 10.63
CA VAL A 200 2.98 9.85 10.50
C VAL A 200 3.18 10.64 11.79
N SER A 201 3.09 9.98 12.95
CA SER A 201 3.27 10.62 14.25
C SER A 201 4.71 11.14 14.43
N SER A 202 5.69 10.43 13.86
CA SER A 202 7.10 10.84 13.84
C SER A 202 7.29 12.12 13.01
N VAL A 203 6.71 12.15 11.81
CA VAL A 203 6.73 13.35 10.94
C VAL A 203 6.03 14.52 11.62
N LYS A 204 4.85 14.29 12.21
CA LYS A 204 4.09 15.30 12.97
C LYS A 204 4.92 15.86 14.14
N ALA A 205 5.61 14.99 14.88
CA ALA A 205 6.46 15.39 16.00
C ALA A 205 7.62 16.28 15.56
N LEU A 206 8.24 16.00 14.40
CA LEU A 206 9.28 16.84 13.81
C LEU A 206 8.71 18.17 13.31
N CYS A 207 7.59 18.15 12.56
CA CYS A 207 6.99 19.36 12.01
C CYS A 207 6.57 20.35 13.11
N ILE A 208 6.03 19.88 14.25
CA ILE A 208 5.68 20.74 15.38
C ILE A 208 6.92 21.45 15.97
N ARG A 209 8.09 20.79 15.98
CA ARG A 209 9.33 21.31 16.56
C ARG A 209 10.09 22.23 15.59
N TRP A 210 10.15 21.85 14.32
CA TRP A 210 10.87 22.61 13.29
C TRP A 210 10.06 23.78 12.73
N TYR A 211 8.72 23.69 12.77
CA TYR A 211 7.81 24.72 12.29
C TYR A 211 6.77 25.14 13.36
N PRO A 212 7.20 25.67 14.52
CA PRO A 212 6.30 26.07 15.59
C PRO A 212 5.49 27.33 15.19
N ARG A 213 4.20 27.16 14.88
CA ARG A 213 3.15 28.17 14.60
C ARG A 213 3.49 29.27 13.56
N GLY A 214 2.69 29.33 12.49
CA GLY A 214 2.69 30.44 11.51
C GLY A 214 3.17 30.08 10.09
N LYS A 215 3.68 28.87 9.86
CA LYS A 215 4.10 28.36 8.53
C LYS A 215 3.62 26.93 8.27
N ILE A 216 2.43 26.59 8.76
CA ILE A 216 1.89 25.22 8.82
C ILE A 216 1.15 24.79 7.54
N SER A 217 1.19 25.57 6.45
CA SER A 217 0.32 25.32 5.28
C SER A 217 0.62 23.99 4.57
N THR A 218 1.89 23.65 4.34
CA THR A 218 2.27 22.51 3.47
C THR A 218 2.54 21.19 4.22
N CYS A 219 3.30 21.20 5.33
CA CYS A 219 3.58 19.96 6.07
C CYS A 219 2.29 19.36 6.68
N MET A 220 1.38 20.21 7.17
CA MET A 220 0.14 19.70 7.76
C MET A 220 -0.91 19.36 6.71
N HIS A 221 -0.83 19.87 5.48
CA HIS A 221 -1.65 19.37 4.39
C HIS A 221 -1.36 17.89 4.10
N LEU A 222 -0.09 17.49 4.09
CA LEU A 222 0.25 16.07 3.87
C LEU A 222 -0.29 15.18 5.00
N VAL A 223 -0.08 15.60 6.26
CA VAL A 223 -0.62 14.88 7.43
C VAL A 223 -2.15 14.87 7.41
N GLN A 224 -2.79 15.95 7.02
CA GLN A 224 -4.25 16.05 6.99
C GLN A 224 -4.86 15.29 5.82
N VAL A 225 -4.23 15.27 4.64
CA VAL A 225 -4.65 14.42 3.51
C VAL A 225 -4.52 12.96 3.89
N ILE A 226 -3.42 12.58 4.57
CA ILE A 226 -3.26 11.23 5.10
C ILE A 226 -4.36 10.90 6.12
N MET A 227 -4.64 11.78 7.08
CA MET A 227 -5.70 11.56 8.09
C MET A 227 -7.11 11.53 7.49
N ILE A 228 -7.37 12.29 6.43
CA ILE A 228 -8.66 12.27 5.69
C ILE A 228 -8.80 10.96 4.91
N LEU A 229 -7.73 10.43 4.33
CA LEU A 229 -7.75 9.19 3.57
C LEU A 229 -8.03 7.96 4.47
N ILE A 230 -7.68 8.01 5.75
CA ILE A 230 -7.88 6.92 6.73
C ILE A 230 -9.10 7.14 7.65
N GLY A 231 -9.99 8.09 7.36
CA GLY A 231 -11.28 8.21 8.04
C GLY A 231 -11.25 8.74 9.48
N GLY A 232 -10.22 9.51 9.86
CA GLY A 232 -10.14 10.18 11.17
C GLY A 232 -10.95 11.46 11.31
#